data_AF-A0A2V2DUL7-F1
#
_entry.id   AF-A0A2V2DUL7-F1
#
_cell.length_a   1.000
_cell.length_b   1.000
_cell.length_c   1.000
_cell.angle_alpha   90.00
_cell.angle_beta   90.00
_cell.angle_gamma   90.00
#
_symmetry.space_group_name_H-M   'P 1'
#
loop_
_entity.id
_entity.type
_entity.pdbx_description
1 polymer ?
#
loop_
_entity_poly.entity_id
_entity_poly.type
_entity_poly.pdbx_seq_one_letter_code
_entity_poly.pdbx_strand_id
1 'polypeptide(L)'
;VIRYTGTNGLIADIPTPPDGFCWDFNAGEPATENRVIGLRASGQAGDADGDEALTTADVVLIMQYLNGHPVEINLNNADFNQDGRISIADAVLLLRQLSV
;
A
#
# COMPACT_ATOMS: atom_id res chain seq x y z
N VAL A 1 4.76 -17.20 8.49
CA VAL A 1 3.63 -16.84 9.39
C VAL A 1 4.14 -15.82 10.38
N ILE A 2 3.75 -14.55 10.21
CA ILE A 2 4.02 -13.49 11.18
C ILE A 2 2.94 -13.59 12.27
N ARG A 3 3.35 -13.53 13.54
CA ARG A 3 2.45 -13.54 14.71
C ARG A 3 2.63 -12.22 15.46
N TYR A 4 1.54 -11.57 15.84
CA TYR A 4 1.57 -10.31 16.60
C TYR A 4 0.52 -10.32 17.72
N THR A 5 0.82 -9.64 18.83
CA THR A 5 -0.10 -9.36 19.94
C THR A 5 -0.28 -7.85 20.04
N GLY A 6 -1.52 -7.35 19.98
CA GLY A 6 -1.79 -5.92 19.93
C GLY A 6 -2.71 -5.45 21.05
N THR A 7 -2.16 -4.74 22.02
CA THR A 7 -2.96 -3.77 22.81
C THR A 7 -2.67 -2.31 22.44
N ASN A 8 -1.53 -1.96 21.81
CA ASN A 8 -1.21 -0.55 21.48
C ASN A 8 -0.25 -0.37 20.28
N GLY A 9 -0.59 -0.95 19.12
CA GLY A 9 -0.26 -0.32 17.82
C GLY A 9 1.21 -0.13 17.38
N LEU A 10 2.22 -0.78 17.97
CA LEU A 10 3.58 -0.74 17.44
C LEU A 10 4.06 -2.16 17.08
N ILE A 11 3.73 -2.57 15.87
CA ILE A 11 4.34 -3.71 15.18
C ILE A 11 5.73 -3.30 14.69
N ALA A 12 6.71 -3.37 15.59
CA ALA A 12 8.10 -3.17 15.19
C ALA A 12 8.50 -4.33 14.26
N ASP A 13 8.90 -3.99 13.03
CA ASP A 13 9.58 -4.86 12.06
C ASP A 13 8.69 -5.86 11.29
N ILE A 14 7.62 -5.37 10.66
CA ILE A 14 6.97 -6.15 9.59
C ILE A 14 7.79 -5.99 8.30
N PRO A 15 8.38 -7.07 7.76
CA PRO A 15 9.13 -6.99 6.50
C PRO A 15 8.20 -6.55 5.37
N THR A 16 8.76 -5.83 4.41
CA THR A 16 8.06 -5.47 3.17
C THR A 16 7.52 -6.75 2.52
N PRO A 17 6.23 -6.81 2.19
CA PRO A 17 5.66 -7.98 1.54
C PRO A 17 6.27 -8.17 0.14
N PRO A 18 6.29 -9.40 -0.42
CA PRO A 18 6.76 -9.64 -1.78
C PRO A 18 5.94 -8.85 -2.81
N ASP A 19 6.55 -8.57 -3.97
CA ASP A 19 5.91 -7.86 -5.09
C ASP A 19 4.50 -8.40 -5.39
N GLY A 20 3.52 -7.49 -5.47
CA GLY A 20 2.13 -7.84 -5.74
C GLY A 20 1.38 -8.45 -4.55
N PHE A 21 1.93 -8.37 -3.33
CA PHE A 21 1.25 -8.74 -2.10
C PHE A 21 1.25 -7.59 -1.09
N CYS A 22 0.16 -7.44 -0.34
CA CYS A 22 0.13 -6.62 0.85
C CYS A 22 -0.28 -7.45 2.07
N TRP A 23 0.09 -6.99 3.26
CA TRP A 23 -0.27 -7.66 4.50
C TRP A 23 -1.77 -7.52 4.75
N ASP A 24 -2.47 -8.64 4.81
CA ASP A 24 -3.86 -8.67 5.25
C ASP A 24 -3.89 -8.80 6.77
N PHE A 25 -4.02 -7.65 7.43
CA PHE A 25 -4.15 -7.56 8.88
C PHE A 25 -5.50 -8.08 9.40
N ASN A 26 -6.44 -8.48 8.52
CA ASN A 26 -7.80 -8.89 8.87
C ASN A 26 -8.44 -7.89 9.86
N ALA A 27 -8.28 -6.58 9.64
CA ALA A 27 -8.41 -5.52 10.65
C ALA A 27 -9.86 -5.20 11.12
N GLY A 28 -10.72 -6.20 11.31
CA GLY A 28 -12.07 -6.04 11.83
C GLY A 28 -12.13 -5.80 13.35
N GLU A 29 -11.16 -6.29 14.12
CA GLU A 29 -11.11 -6.15 15.59
C GLU A 29 -9.65 -6.14 16.10
N PRO A 30 -9.36 -5.49 17.25
CA PRO A 30 -8.04 -5.55 17.87
C PRO A 30 -7.70 -6.99 18.29
N ALA A 31 -6.54 -7.48 17.86
CA ALA A 31 -6.11 -8.84 18.18
C ALA A 31 -5.62 -8.93 19.64
N THR A 32 -6.43 -9.51 20.51
CA THR A 32 -6.09 -9.79 21.93
C THR A 32 -5.14 -10.97 22.12
N GLU A 33 -4.80 -11.68 21.03
CA GLU A 33 -3.93 -12.85 21.02
C GLU A 33 -3.06 -12.89 19.75
N ASN A 34 -2.15 -13.87 19.70
CA ASN A 34 -1.25 -14.06 18.56
C ASN A 34 -2.05 -14.44 17.30
N ARG A 35 -2.22 -13.50 16.37
CA ARG A 35 -2.97 -13.73 15.14
C ARG A 35 -2.07 -14.04 13.95
N VAL A 36 -2.50 -15.00 13.12
CA VAL A 36 -1.92 -15.28 11.80
C VAL A 36 -2.42 -14.22 10.81
N ILE A 37 -1.49 -13.50 10.18
CA ILE A 37 -1.79 -12.63 9.03
C ILE A 37 -1.44 -13.30 7.72
N GLY A 38 -2.28 -13.06 6.73
CA GLY A 38 -2.11 -13.52 5.35
C GLY A 38 -1.37 -12.49 4.51
N LEU A 39 -0.84 -12.97 3.40
CA LEU A 39 -0.58 -12.12 2.25
C LEU A 39 -1.86 -12.09 1.43
N ARG A 40 -2.40 -10.91 1.16
CA ARG A 40 -3.39 -10.74 0.09
C ARG A 40 -2.65 -10.27 -1.15
N ALA A 41 -3.12 -10.65 -2.34
CA ALA A 41 -2.65 -10.00 -3.54
C ALA A 41 -2.89 -8.49 -3.33
N SER A 42 -1.81 -7.70 -3.36
CA SER A 42 -1.96 -6.27 -3.49
C SER A 42 -2.65 -6.05 -4.82
N GLY A 43 -3.60 -5.13 -4.89
CA GLY A 43 -3.97 -4.59 -6.19
C GLY A 43 -2.68 -4.17 -6.92
N GLN A 44 -2.73 -4.18 -8.24
CA GLN A 44 -1.57 -3.95 -9.10
C GLN A 44 -0.71 -2.79 -8.56
N ALA A 45 0.60 -2.98 -8.39
CA ALA A 45 1.45 -1.93 -7.81
C ALA A 45 1.34 -0.65 -8.66
N GLY A 46 0.99 0.47 -8.02
CA GLY A 46 0.67 1.74 -8.65
C GLY A 46 -0.81 1.98 -8.95
N ASP A 47 -1.71 1.01 -8.71
CA ASP A 47 -3.17 1.16 -8.76
C ASP A 47 -3.66 1.87 -7.49
N ALA A 48 -3.56 3.19 -7.51
CA ALA A 48 -3.79 4.04 -6.37
C ALA A 48 -5.29 4.25 -6.11
N ASP A 49 -6.15 4.18 -7.12
CA ASP A 49 -7.61 4.29 -6.96
C ASP A 49 -8.31 2.94 -6.71
N GLY A 50 -7.64 1.82 -6.93
CA GLY A 50 -8.14 0.47 -6.68
C GLY A 50 -9.06 -0.05 -7.78
N ASP A 51 -8.99 0.50 -8.99
CA ASP A 51 -9.86 0.14 -10.12
C ASP A 51 -9.34 -1.04 -10.96
N GLU A 52 -8.26 -1.69 -10.51
CA GLU A 52 -7.56 -2.78 -11.19
C GLU A 52 -6.86 -2.38 -12.50
N ALA A 53 -6.81 -1.09 -12.84
CA ALA A 53 -6.15 -0.57 -14.02
C ALA A 53 -5.00 0.38 -13.65
N LEU A 54 -3.82 0.12 -14.21
CA LEU A 54 -2.69 1.02 -14.05
C LEU A 54 -2.81 2.16 -15.07
N THR A 55 -3.20 3.36 -14.62
CA THR A 55 -3.46 4.49 -15.51
C THR A 55 -2.83 5.79 -15.02
N THR A 56 -2.91 6.84 -15.84
CA THR A 56 -2.46 8.18 -15.44
C THR A 56 -3.35 8.77 -14.34
N ALA A 57 -4.56 8.23 -14.13
CA ALA A 57 -5.43 8.66 -13.03
C ALA A 57 -4.78 8.35 -11.67
N ASP A 58 -4.12 7.19 -11.54
CA ASP A 58 -3.40 6.81 -10.34
C ASP A 58 -2.24 7.76 -10.02
N VAL A 59 -1.46 8.13 -11.03
CA VAL A 59 -0.37 9.10 -10.91
C VAL A 59 -0.90 10.43 -10.37
N VAL A 60 -2.03 10.89 -10.93
CA VAL A 60 -2.66 12.13 -10.52
C VAL A 60 -3.20 12.02 -9.08
N LEU A 61 -3.74 10.86 -8.70
CA LEU A 61 -4.24 10.61 -7.34
C LEU A 61 -3.12 10.63 -6.29
N ILE A 62 -1.98 9.97 -6.57
CA ILE A 62 -0.79 10.03 -5.72
C ILE A 62 -0.32 11.48 -5.56
N MET A 63 -0.28 12.25 -6.64
CA MET A 63 0.11 13.66 -6.59
C MET A 63 -0.88 14.53 -5.81
N GLN A 64 -2.18 14.26 -5.89
CA GLN A 64 -3.19 14.98 -5.09
C GLN A 64 -3.02 14.66 -3.60
N TYR A 65 -2.80 13.40 -3.26
CA TYR A 65 -2.52 12.96 -1.89
C TYR A 65 -1.28 13.66 -1.31
N LEU A 66 -0.19 13.72 -2.08
CA LEU A 66 1.06 14.40 -1.68
C LEU A 66 0.89 15.91 -1.49
N ASN A 67 -0.02 16.53 -2.24
CA ASN A 67 -0.37 17.94 -2.07
C ASN A 67 -1.34 18.21 -0.90
N GLY A 68 -1.74 17.17 -0.15
CA GLY A 68 -2.64 17.29 0.99
C GLY A 68 -4.11 17.46 0.61
N HIS A 69 -4.49 17.11 -0.62
CA HIS A 69 -5.90 17.05 -0.98
C HIS A 69 -6.59 15.87 -0.27
N PRO A 70 -7.85 16.03 0.16
CA PRO A 70 -8.63 14.94 0.73
C PRO A 70 -9.10 14.02 -0.39
N VAL A 71 -8.22 13.10 -0.80
CA VAL A 71 -8.51 12.04 -1.77
C VAL A 71 -8.52 10.68 -1.09
N GLU A 72 -9.37 9.79 -1.56
CA GLU A 72 -9.33 8.38 -1.17
C GLU A 72 -8.27 7.69 -2.03
N ILE A 73 -7.28 7.08 -1.39
CA ILE A 73 -6.13 6.45 -2.06
C ILE A 73 -5.78 5.14 -1.37
N ASN A 74 -5.45 4.13 -2.15
CA ASN A 74 -4.94 2.88 -1.65
C ASN A 74 -3.44 3.00 -1.33
N LEU A 75 -3.14 3.31 -0.06
CA LEU A 75 -1.76 3.50 0.41
C LEU A 75 -0.86 2.27 0.20
N ASN A 76 -1.43 1.06 0.13
CA ASN A 76 -0.64 -0.16 -0.12
C ASN A 76 -0.18 -0.27 -1.58
N ASN A 77 -0.96 0.27 -2.51
CA ASN A 77 -0.65 0.23 -3.94
C ASN A 77 0.08 1.49 -4.40
N ALA A 78 -0.09 2.62 -3.70
CA ALA A 78 0.52 3.92 -4.03
C ALA A 78 2.06 3.96 -3.84
N ASP A 79 2.60 3.09 -2.98
CA ASP A 79 4.05 2.88 -2.82
C ASP A 79 4.58 1.99 -3.95
N PHE A 80 4.75 2.58 -5.12
CA PHE A 80 5.14 1.86 -6.34
C PHE A 80 6.57 1.32 -6.26
N ASN A 81 7.48 2.06 -5.61
CA ASN A 81 8.88 1.65 -5.48
C ASN A 81 9.16 0.76 -4.26
N GLN A 82 8.15 0.55 -3.40
CA GLN A 82 8.19 -0.25 -2.18
C GLN A 82 9.27 0.19 -1.18
N ASP A 83 9.59 1.48 -1.14
CA ASP A 83 10.56 2.06 -0.20
C ASP A 83 9.95 2.33 1.19
N GLY A 84 8.65 2.05 1.35
CA GLY A 84 7.87 2.24 2.57
C GLY A 84 7.36 3.67 2.74
N ARG A 85 7.48 4.54 1.72
CA ARG A 85 7.05 5.93 1.74
C ARG A 85 6.41 6.33 0.42
N ILE A 86 5.15 6.76 0.47
CA ILE A 86 4.50 7.38 -0.69
C ILE A 86 5.14 8.74 -0.94
N SER A 87 5.75 8.90 -2.10
CA SER A 87 6.54 10.07 -2.47
C SER A 87 6.37 10.44 -3.96
N ILE A 88 6.97 11.57 -4.35
CA ILE A 88 7.00 11.97 -5.77
C ILE A 88 7.76 10.93 -6.62
N ALA A 89 8.68 10.15 -6.02
CA ALA A 89 9.41 9.12 -6.74
C ALA A 89 8.45 8.05 -7.29
N ASP A 90 7.43 7.66 -6.53
CA ASP A 90 6.42 6.69 -6.93
C ASP A 90 5.63 7.18 -8.14
N ALA A 91 5.15 8.43 -8.08
CA ALA A 91 4.41 9.05 -9.17
C ALA A 91 5.24 9.13 -10.47
N VAL A 92 6.54 9.47 -10.38
CA VAL A 92 7.43 9.56 -11.55
C VAL A 92 7.74 8.18 -12.13
N LEU A 93 8.00 7.18 -11.29
CA LEU A 93 8.27 5.82 -11.73
C LEU A 93 7.04 5.20 -12.40
N LEU A 94 5.87 5.40 -11.81
CA LEU A 94 4.58 4.97 -12.36
C LEU A 94 4.30 5.64 -13.71
N LEU A 95 4.47 6.96 -13.82
CA LEU A 95 4.28 7.67 -15.08
C LEU A 95 5.22 7.17 -16.18
N ARG A 96 6.47 6.85 -15.82
CA ARG A 96 7.45 6.29 -16.74
C ARG A 96 7.06 4.90 -17.22
N GLN A 97 6.46 4.07 -16.36
CA GLN A 97 5.94 2.76 -16.71
C GLN A 97 4.73 2.82 -17.66
N LEU A 98 3.92 3.88 -17.59
CA LEU A 98 2.78 4.10 -18.50
C LEU A 98 3.19 4.66 -19.86
N SER A 99 4.42 5.18 -19.96
CA SER A 99 4.93 5.84 -21.16
C SER A 99 5.74 4.90 -22.07
N VAL A 100 5.87 3.61 -21.71
CA VAL A 100 6.57 2.58 -22.49
C VAL A 100 5.59 1.70 -23.24
#